data_AF-A0AAV9XIU8-F1
#
_entry.id   AF-A0AAV9XIU8-F1
#
_cell.length_a   1.000
_cell.length_b   1.000
_cell.length_c   1.000
_cell.angle_alpha   90.00
_cell.angle_beta   90.00
_cell.angle_gamma   90.00
#
_symmetry.space_group_name_H-M   'P 1'
#
loop_
_entity.id
_entity.type
_entity.pdbx_description
1 polymer ?
#
loop_
_entity_poly.entity_id
_entity_poly.type
_entity_poly.pdbx_seq_one_letter_code
_entity_poly.pdbx_strand_id
1 'polypeptide(L)'
;MVVYAVLILNKAGGLIYQRDFNPGLQKISANDYLIIAGTFHGVHAITSQISPTNDTGSSGLEVLESEHFVMRCFQTLTGIKFLIFAEPRQPNLDVVVRRVYELYADYVMKNPFYQIEMPIRSEGFDRHLAAYIKPQA
;
A
#
# COMPACT_ATOMS: atom_id res chain seq x y z
N MET A 1 -17.01 1.97 3.60
CA MET A 1 -15.57 2.11 3.38
C MET A 1 -15.28 1.42 2.07
N VAL A 2 -14.95 2.19 1.04
CA VAL A 2 -14.69 1.64 -0.30
C VAL A 2 -13.19 1.72 -0.58
N VAL A 3 -12.50 0.61 -0.34
CA VAL A 3 -11.09 0.44 -0.70
C VAL A 3 -11.05 -0.36 -1.99
N TYR A 4 -10.49 0.20 -3.06
CA TYR A 4 -10.36 -0.48 -4.35
C TYR A 4 -9.26 -1.52 -4.30
N ALA A 5 -8.07 -1.16 -3.84
CA ALA A 5 -6.91 -2.03 -3.85
C ALA A 5 -5.92 -1.73 -2.72
N VAL A 6 -5.18 -2.76 -2.30
CA VAL A 6 -4.04 -2.65 -1.39
C VAL A 6 -2.80 -3.18 -2.09
N LEU A 7 -1.74 -2.38 -2.10
CA LEU A 7 -0.43 -2.76 -2.57
C LEU A 7 0.59 -2.65 -1.43
N ILE A 8 1.54 -3.57 -1.38
CA ILE A 8 2.67 -3.52 -0.45
C ILE A 8 3.96 -3.58 -1.26
N LEU A 9 4.82 -2.61 -1.03
CA LEU A 9 6.13 -2.50 -1.66
C LEU A 9 7.21 -2.79 -0.61
N ASN A 10 8.23 -3.55 -1.00
CA ASN A 10 9.39 -3.77 -0.18
C ASN A 10 10.27 -2.51 -0.06
N LYS A 11 11.34 -2.60 0.73
CA LYS A 11 12.28 -1.50 0.97
C LYS A 11 12.90 -0.95 -0.33
N ALA A 12 13.17 -1.83 -1.29
CA ALA A 12 13.74 -1.51 -2.60
C ALA A 12 12.72 -1.00 -3.63
N GLY A 13 11.44 -0.85 -3.27
CA GLY A 13 10.39 -0.40 -4.17
C GLY A 13 9.76 -1.49 -5.04
N GLY A 14 10.14 -2.75 -4.85
CA GLY A 14 9.53 -3.88 -5.53
C GLY A 14 8.15 -4.21 -4.96
N LEU A 15 7.18 -4.50 -5.83
CA LEU A 15 5.84 -4.96 -5.44
C LEU A 15 5.93 -6.36 -4.84
N ILE A 16 5.55 -6.51 -3.57
CA ILE A 16 5.50 -7.80 -2.89
C ILE A 16 4.07 -8.28 -2.62
N TYR A 17 3.07 -7.40 -2.75
CA TYR A 17 1.68 -7.78 -2.63
C TYR A 17 0.79 -6.83 -3.41
N GLN A 18 -0.22 -7.38 -4.08
CA GLN A 18 -1.31 -6.63 -4.69
C GLN A 18 -2.59 -7.42 -4.51
N ARG A 19 -3.64 -6.73 -4.10
CA ARG A 19 -4.99 -7.29 -4.03
C ARG A 19 -6.05 -6.23 -4.26
N ASP A 20 -7.01 -6.56 -5.10
CA ASP A 20 -8.21 -5.75 -5.32
C ASP A 20 -9.35 -6.26 -4.44
N PHE A 21 -10.15 -5.33 -3.90
CA PHE A 21 -11.29 -5.62 -3.01
C PHE A 21 -12.62 -5.19 -3.61
N ASN A 22 -12.66 -4.05 -4.30
CA ASN A 22 -13.88 -3.48 -4.87
C ASN A 22 -13.68 -3.11 -6.34
N PRO A 23 -14.71 -3.27 -7.19
CA PRO A 23 -14.68 -2.69 -8.53
C PRO A 23 -14.66 -1.15 -8.43
N GLY A 24 -14.14 -0.49 -9.47
CA GLY A 24 -14.09 0.98 -9.53
C GLY A 24 -12.83 1.50 -10.23
N LEU A 25 -11.75 0.73 -10.18
CA LEU A 25 -10.56 0.96 -10.98
C LEU A 25 -10.46 -0.06 -12.11
N GLN A 26 -9.93 0.36 -13.25
CA GLN A 26 -9.62 -0.54 -14.35
C GLN A 26 -8.49 -1.49 -13.90
N LYS A 27 -8.69 -2.79 -14.09
CA LYS A 27 -7.64 -3.77 -13.87
C LYS A 27 -6.55 -3.61 -14.93
N ILE A 28 -5.33 -3.51 -14.46
CA ILE A 28 -4.12 -3.43 -15.28
C ILE A 28 -3.35 -4.76 -15.19
N SER A 29 -2.36 -4.94 -16.05
CA SER A 29 -1.57 -6.18 -16.04
C SER A 29 -0.68 -6.27 -14.81
N ALA A 30 -0.23 -7.49 -14.48
CA ALA A 30 0.73 -7.70 -13.39
C ALA A 30 2.03 -6.90 -13.61
N ASN A 31 2.48 -6.76 -14.86
CA ASN A 31 3.66 -5.97 -15.20
C ASN A 31 3.43 -4.48 -14.99
N ASP A 32 2.23 -3.98 -15.26
CA ASP A 32 1.90 -2.57 -15.03
C ASP A 32 1.89 -2.24 -13.53
N TYR A 33 1.40 -3.15 -12.68
CA TYR A 33 1.51 -2.99 -11.23
C TYR A 33 2.97 -2.95 -10.75
N LEU A 34 3.86 -3.76 -11.34
CA LEU A 34 5.30 -3.72 -11.05
C LEU A 34 5.91 -2.37 -11.45
N ILE A 35 5.52 -1.84 -12.61
CA ILE A 35 5.95 -0.51 -13.07
C ILE A 35 5.44 0.57 -12.11
N ILE A 36 4.15 0.55 -11.74
CA ILE A 36 3.56 1.50 -10.79
C ILE A 36 4.30 1.48 -9.45
N ALA A 37 4.64 0.29 -8.95
CA ALA A 37 5.39 0.17 -7.70
C ALA A 37 6.77 0.85 -7.80
N GLY A 38 7.51 0.59 -8.87
CA GLY A 38 8.82 1.23 -9.11
C GLY A 38 8.70 2.75 -9.32
N THR A 39 7.73 3.20 -10.10
CA THR A 39 7.46 4.62 -10.33
C THR A 39 7.08 5.32 -9.04
N PHE A 40 6.17 4.75 -8.26
CA PHE A 40 5.79 5.29 -6.95
C PHE A 40 7.01 5.39 -6.04
N HIS A 41 7.84 4.35 -5.98
CA HIS A 41 9.06 4.37 -5.16
C HIS A 41 10.00 5.50 -5.53
N GLY A 42 10.21 5.75 -6.83
CA GLY A 42 11.01 6.88 -7.31
C GLY A 42 10.39 8.23 -6.95
N VAL A 43 9.09 8.41 -7.21
CA VAL A 43 8.37 9.65 -6.86
C VAL A 43 8.41 9.90 -5.35
N HIS A 44 8.24 8.87 -4.53
CA HIS A 44 8.34 8.94 -3.07
C HIS A 44 9.70 9.46 -2.60
N ALA A 45 10.79 9.02 -3.24
CA ALA A 45 12.14 9.48 -2.93
C ALA A 45 12.41 10.92 -3.41
N ILE A 46 11.84 11.32 -4.56
CA ILE A 46 11.97 12.69 -5.07
C ILE A 46 11.21 13.66 -4.16
N THR A 47 9.98 13.30 -3.78
CA THR A 47 9.11 14.14 -2.90
C THR A 47 9.73 14.39 -1.53
N SER A 48 10.54 13.46 -0.99
CA SER A 48 11.28 13.71 0.25
C SER A 48 12.39 14.77 0.11
N GLN A 49 12.90 15.01 -1.10
CA GLN A 49 14.00 15.96 -1.36
C GLN A 49 13.53 17.36 -1.81
N ILE A 50 12.33 17.47 -2.37
CA ILE A 50 11.79 18.73 -2.89
C ILE A 50 10.91 19.48 -1.86
N SER A 51 11.01 19.11 -0.59
CA SER A 51 10.26 19.77 0.48
C SER A 51 10.63 21.26 0.53
N PRO A 52 9.66 22.19 0.43
CA PRO A 52 9.94 23.63 0.47
C PRO A 52 10.27 24.13 1.88
N THR A 53 9.96 23.34 2.90
CA THR A 53 10.28 23.63 4.29
C THR A 53 11.60 22.97 4.65
N ASN A 54 12.51 23.71 5.28
CA ASN A 54 13.78 23.20 5.83
C ASN A 54 13.59 22.23 7.01
N ASP A 55 12.35 21.85 7.32
CA ASP A 55 12.06 20.82 8.30
C ASP A 55 12.60 19.47 7.80
N THR A 56 13.41 18.86 8.65
CA THR A 56 14.00 17.51 8.48
C THR A 56 12.96 16.39 8.48
N GLY A 57 11.66 16.73 8.43
CA GLY A 57 10.53 15.82 8.61
C GLY A 57 9.83 15.34 7.35
N SER A 58 10.28 15.72 6.14
CA SER A 58 9.63 15.23 4.91
C SER A 58 9.85 13.73 4.73
N SER A 59 8.78 12.95 4.92
CA SER A 59 8.72 11.48 4.86
C SER A 59 8.52 10.94 3.43
N GLY A 60 8.33 11.82 2.44
CA GLY A 60 8.01 11.49 1.05
C GLY A 60 6.52 11.60 0.71
N LEU A 61 6.09 10.92 -0.35
CA LEU A 61 4.72 11.00 -0.85
C LEU A 61 3.75 10.22 0.03
N GLU A 62 2.88 10.91 0.77
CA GLU A 62 1.89 10.28 1.66
C GLU A 62 0.49 10.19 1.03
N VAL A 63 0.11 11.14 0.19
CA VAL A 63 -1.25 11.23 -0.39
C VAL A 63 -1.18 11.63 -1.85
N LEU A 64 -1.96 10.94 -2.67
CA LEU A 64 -2.29 11.36 -4.04
C LEU A 64 -3.81 11.31 -4.20
N GLU A 65 -4.41 12.47 -4.40
CA GLU A 65 -5.86 12.60 -4.63
C GLU A 65 -6.14 12.89 -6.11
N SER A 66 -7.17 12.24 -6.63
CA SER A 66 -7.70 12.47 -7.97
C SER A 66 -9.23 12.51 -7.92
N GLU A 67 -9.86 12.80 -9.05
CA GLU A 67 -11.33 12.79 -9.16
C GLU A 67 -11.94 11.39 -8.99
N HIS A 68 -11.16 10.33 -9.20
CA HIS A 68 -11.66 8.95 -9.22
C HIS A 68 -11.20 8.10 -8.05
N PHE A 69 -10.05 8.43 -7.45
CA PHE A 69 -9.53 7.73 -6.30
C PHE A 69 -8.62 8.63 -5.45
N VAL A 70 -8.48 8.25 -4.18
CA VAL A 70 -7.39 8.68 -3.32
C VAL A 70 -6.45 7.49 -3.08
N MET A 71 -5.16 7.74 -3.19
CA MET A 71 -4.11 6.81 -2.78
C MET A 71 -3.43 7.36 -1.53
N ARG A 72 -3.39 6.54 -0.48
CA ARG A 72 -2.68 6.83 0.77
C ARG A 72 -1.48 5.90 0.89
N CYS A 73 -0.32 6.46 1.20
CA CYS A 73 0.92 5.74 1.45
C CYS A 73 1.28 5.84 2.94
N PHE A 74 1.64 4.70 3.52
CA PHE A 74 2.31 4.63 4.82
C PHE A 74 3.63 3.90 4.65
N GLN A 75 4.72 4.60 4.95
CA GLN A 75 6.04 4.00 5.05
C GLN A 75 6.35 3.64 6.50
N THR A 76 6.72 2.38 6.72
CA THR A 76 7.23 1.90 8.01
C THR A 76 8.69 2.31 8.23
N LEU A 77 9.15 2.29 9.49
CA LEU A 77 10.55 2.53 9.82
C LEU A 77 11.51 1.51 9.19
N THR A 78 11.03 0.31 8.85
CA THR A 78 11.80 -0.71 8.11
C THR A 78 11.87 -0.45 6.60
N GLY A 79 11.15 0.56 6.10
CA GLY A 79 11.17 1.00 4.70
C GLY A 79 10.10 0.39 3.80
N ILE A 80 9.28 -0.52 4.32
CA ILE A 80 8.13 -1.12 3.62
C ILE A 80 7.04 -0.08 3.47
N LYS A 81 6.43 0.00 2.28
CA LYS A 81 5.40 0.99 1.95
C LYS A 81 4.08 0.28 1.69
N PHE A 82 3.03 0.75 2.36
CA PHE A 82 1.67 0.26 2.23
C PHE A 82 0.86 1.31 1.49
N LEU A 83 0.38 0.95 0.30
CA LEU A 83 -0.45 1.81 -0.54
C LEU A 83 -1.88 1.31 -0.50
N ILE A 84 -2.81 2.22 -0.22
CA ILE A 84 -4.25 1.94 -0.27
C ILE A 84 -4.89 2.88 -1.27
N PHE A 85 -5.59 2.30 -2.24
CA PHE A 85 -6.44 2.99 -3.20
C PHE A 85 -7.87 2.91 -2.73
N ALA A 86 -8.56 4.03 -2.63
CA ALA A 86 -9.94 4.12 -2.15
C ALA A 86 -10.73 5.20 -2.89
N GLU A 87 -12.05 5.20 -2.67
CA GLU A 87 -12.94 6.23 -3.20
C GLU A 87 -12.52 7.63 -2.72
N PRO A 88 -12.64 8.68 -3.56
CA PRO A 88 -12.37 10.06 -3.14
C PRO A 88 -13.15 10.42 -1.87
N ARG A 89 -12.48 11.12 -0.94
CA ARG A 89 -13.05 11.54 0.36
C ARG A 89 -13.34 10.40 1.36
N GLN A 90 -12.86 9.18 1.13
CA GLN A 90 -12.96 8.10 2.10
C GLN A 90 -12.26 8.50 3.43
N PRO A 91 -12.99 8.60 4.55
CA PRO A 91 -12.38 8.98 5.83
C PRO A 91 -11.57 7.83 6.43
N ASN A 92 -10.67 8.18 7.35
CA ASN A 92 -9.93 7.27 8.22
C ASN A 92 -8.96 6.29 7.52
N LEU A 93 -8.48 6.63 6.31
CA LEU A 93 -7.52 5.77 5.60
C LEU A 93 -6.23 5.52 6.40
N ASP A 94 -5.77 6.47 7.22
CA ASP A 94 -4.60 6.27 8.10
C ASP A 94 -4.77 5.10 9.07
N VAL A 95 -5.97 4.97 9.66
CA VAL A 95 -6.28 3.89 10.59
C VAL A 95 -6.32 2.56 9.84
N VAL A 96 -6.90 2.56 8.64
CA VAL A 96 -6.96 1.37 7.78
C VAL A 96 -5.56 0.91 7.41
N VAL A 97 -4.71 1.81 6.93
CA VAL A 97 -3.33 1.47 6.53
C VAL A 97 -2.53 0.92 7.71
N ARG A 98 -2.63 1.54 8.90
CA ARG A 98 -1.99 1.02 10.12
C ARG A 98 -2.49 -0.38 10.48
N ARG A 99 -3.78 -0.63 10.34
CA ARG A 99 -4.35 -1.96 10.58
C ARG A 99 -3.86 -2.99 9.56
N VAL A 100 -3.67 -2.62 8.29
CA VAL A 100 -3.05 -3.49 7.28
C VAL A 100 -1.61 -3.84 7.67
N TYR A 101 -0.84 -2.86 8.17
CA TYR A 101 0.51 -3.11 8.69
C TYR A 101 0.53 -4.08 9.88
N GLU A 102 -0.40 -3.96 10.83
CA GLU A 102 -0.54 -4.91 11.94
C GLU A 102 -0.82 -6.33 11.45
N LEU A 103 -1.75 -6.49 10.50
CA LEU A 103 -2.05 -7.79 9.89
C LEU A 103 -0.83 -8.36 9.14
N TYR A 104 -0.07 -7.51 8.45
CA TYR A 104 1.17 -7.92 7.80
C TYR A 104 2.18 -8.45 8.82
N ALA A 105 2.38 -7.74 9.93
CA ALA A 105 3.28 -8.18 10.99
C ALA A 105 2.83 -9.52 11.61
N ASP A 106 1.53 -9.73 11.80
CA ASP A 106 1.01 -10.94 12.43
C ASP A 106 0.99 -12.17 11.51
N TYR A 107 0.61 -12.02 10.25
CA TYR A 107 0.36 -13.16 9.35
C TYR A 107 1.44 -13.38 8.29
N VAL A 108 2.31 -12.39 8.06
CA VAL A 108 3.42 -12.48 7.10
C VAL A 108 4.74 -12.60 7.84
N MET A 109 5.05 -11.68 8.76
CA MET A 109 6.35 -11.70 9.47
C MET A 109 6.50 -12.85 10.47
N LYS A 110 5.39 -13.35 11.04
CA LYS A 110 5.43 -14.51 11.93
C LYS A 110 5.36 -15.85 11.19
N ASN A 111 5.22 -15.85 9.86
CA ASN A 111 5.20 -17.08 9.07
C ASN A 111 6.65 -17.55 8.82
N PRO A 112 7.08 -18.71 9.35
CA PRO A 112 8.46 -19.18 9.21
C PRO A 112 8.85 -19.53 7.76
N PHE A 113 7.88 -19.68 6.87
CA PHE A 113 8.11 -19.99 5.45
C PHE A 113 8.15 -18.73 4.57
N TYR A 114 7.88 -17.55 5.14
CA TYR A 114 7.96 -16.31 4.37
C TYR A 114 9.41 -15.87 4.21
N GLN A 115 9.82 -15.65 2.96
CA GLN A 115 11.11 -15.05 2.64
C GLN A 115 10.93 -13.55 2.50
N ILE A 116 11.74 -12.79 3.24
CA ILE A 116 11.73 -11.32 3.22
C ILE A 116 12.01 -10.81 1.81
N GLU A 117 11.39 -9.69 1.43
CA GLU A 117 11.46 -9.06 0.11
C GLU A 117 10.85 -9.84 -1.06
N MET A 118 10.37 -11.07 -0.83
CA MET A 118 9.68 -11.87 -1.85
C MET A 118 8.16 -11.65 -1.82
N PRO A 119 7.46 -11.97 -2.93
CA PRO A 119 6.00 -11.86 -2.99
C PRO A 119 5.29 -12.63 -1.87
N ILE A 120 4.32 -11.98 -1.23
CA ILE A 120 3.54 -12.53 -0.13
C ILE A 120 2.50 -13.51 -0.69
N ARG A 121 2.62 -14.79 -0.34
CA ARG A 121 1.69 -15.87 -0.69
C ARG A 121 1.13 -16.51 0.60
N SER A 122 0.48 -15.70 1.43
CA SER A 122 -0.05 -16.14 2.72
C SER A 122 -1.58 -16.11 2.69
N GLU A 123 -2.21 -17.28 2.60
CA GLU A 123 -3.67 -17.41 2.66
C GLU A 123 -4.25 -16.85 3.97
N GLY A 124 -3.51 -17.01 5.06
CA GLY A 124 -3.89 -16.45 6.36
C GLY A 124 -3.97 -14.93 6.31
N PHE A 125 -2.97 -14.27 5.73
CA PHE A 125 -2.97 -12.82 5.55
C PHE A 125 -4.13 -12.37 4.67
N ASP A 126 -4.31 -13.04 3.53
CA ASP A 126 -5.38 -12.79 2.57
C ASP A 126 -6.77 -12.85 3.18
N ARG A 127 -7.04 -13.88 4.00
CA ARG A 127 -8.32 -14.08 4.68
C ARG A 127 -8.61 -12.97 5.69
N HIS A 128 -7.65 -12.63 6.53
CA HIS A 128 -7.85 -11.60 7.55
C HIS A 128 -7.94 -10.19 6.96
N LEU A 129 -7.19 -9.93 5.89
CA LEU A 129 -7.26 -8.67 5.17
C LEU A 129 -8.63 -8.50 4.49
N ALA A 130 -9.15 -9.53 3.82
CA ALA A 130 -10.49 -9.52 3.22
C ALA A 130 -11.62 -9.45 4.26
N ALA A 131 -11.45 -10.06 5.44
CA ALA A 131 -12.42 -9.94 6.52
C ALA A 131 -12.48 -8.51 7.08
N TYR A 132 -11.35 -7.80 7.12
CA TYR A 132 -11.27 -6.41 7.57
C TYR A 132 -11.76 -5.42 6.50
N ILE A 133 -11.23 -5.53 5.29
CA ILE A 133 -11.60 -4.71 4.14
C ILE A 133 -12.76 -5.41 3.43
N LYS A 134 -13.98 -5.21 3.94
CA LYS A 134 -15.18 -5.84 3.40
C LYS A 134 -15.34 -5.48 1.91
N PRO A 135 -15.35 -6.46 0.99
CA PRO A 135 -15.78 -6.25 -0.38
C PRO A 135 -17.25 -5.84 -0.37
N GLN A 136 -17.59 -4.73 -1.02
CA GLN A 136 -18.95 -4.44 -1.42
C GLN A 136 -19.20 -5.25 -2.70
N ALA A 137 -20.11 -6.23 -2.58
CA ALA A 137 -20.52 -7.10 -3.67
C ALA A 137 -21.33 -6.34 -4.72
#